data_AF-A0A4R3DSM1-F1
#
_entry.id   AF-A0A4R3DSM1-F1
#
_cell.length_a   1.000
_cell.length_b   1.000
_cell.length_c   1.000
_cell.angle_alpha   90.00
_cell.angle_beta   90.00
_cell.angle_gamma   90.00
#
_symmetry.space_group_name_H-M   'P 1'
#
loop_
_entity.id
_entity.type
_entity.pdbx_description
1 polymer ?
#
loop_
_entity_poly.entity_id
_entity_poly.type
_entity_poly.pdbx_seq_one_letter_code
_entity_poly.pdbx_strand_id
1 'polypeptide(L)'
;MSVLASWQAWRRRDGFTAWYFVWFFALLLFLASLEELDVIFSLYILLAPLVLALALPAILLLLFALGRDIALRRWRRLASWILGLLIAVGLVSALVKLGFDPTWARFALTRERYDRVVAALPRDDVSPRFKAFDWGDSGGAGVTNLFRRLIYDESGEIVLEPDQRSLAWRDRLLASEDGKGVLRQEARGLSTLRHVSGHFYLMTGVYQ
;
A
#
# COMPACT_ATOMS: atom_id res chain seq x y z
N MET A 1 -19.81 49.86 24.10
CA MET A 1 -19.58 48.43 23.77
C MET A 1 -18.12 48.26 23.40
N SER A 2 -17.36 47.57 24.26
CA SER A 2 -15.92 47.73 24.41
C SER A 2 -15.10 46.97 23.38
N VAL A 3 -14.01 47.60 22.91
CA VAL A 3 -12.91 47.00 22.14
C VAL A 3 -12.44 45.65 22.72
N LEU A 4 -12.54 45.44 24.03
CA LEU A 4 -12.20 44.17 24.69
C LEU A 4 -13.03 42.95 24.22
N ALA A 5 -14.27 43.16 23.73
CA ALA A 5 -15.12 42.08 23.23
C ALA A 5 -14.65 41.55 21.85
N SER A 6 -14.10 42.42 20.99
CA SER A 6 -13.57 42.00 19.68
C SER A 6 -12.23 41.27 19.81
N TRP A 7 -11.41 41.61 20.81
CA TRP A 7 -10.16 40.90 21.11
C TRP A 7 -10.40 39.48 21.65
N GLN A 8 -11.45 39.26 22.45
CA GLN A 8 -11.83 37.92 22.91
C GLN A 8 -12.43 37.06 21.78
N ALA A 9 -13.19 37.65 20.86
CA ALA A 9 -13.73 36.94 19.69
C ALA A 9 -12.60 36.49 18.72
N TRP A 10 -11.52 37.27 18.60
CA TRP A 10 -10.38 36.93 17.75
C TRP A 10 -9.55 35.76 18.32
N ARG A 11 -9.30 35.73 19.63
CA ARG A 11 -8.58 34.61 20.29
C ARG A 11 -9.32 33.27 20.21
N ARG A 12 -10.66 33.27 20.15
CA ARG A 12 -11.45 32.03 20.06
C ARG A 12 -11.39 31.35 18.69
N ARG A 13 -10.90 32.02 17.64
CA ARG A 13 -10.83 31.46 16.27
C ARG A 13 -9.47 30.89 15.86
N ASP A 14 -8.46 30.96 16.73
CA ASP A 14 -7.10 30.45 16.48
C ASP A 14 -6.76 29.27 17.41
N GLY A 15 -7.73 28.37 17.59
CA GLY A 15 -7.50 27.07 18.22
C GLY A 15 -6.74 26.11 17.30
N PHE A 16 -6.16 25.07 17.89
CA PHE A 16 -5.58 23.96 17.14
C PHE A 16 -6.66 23.34 16.23
N THR A 17 -6.39 23.32 14.92
CA THR A 17 -7.33 22.75 13.96
C THR A 17 -6.91 21.31 13.65
N ALA A 18 -7.52 20.34 14.32
CA ALA A 18 -7.31 18.91 14.04
C ALA A 18 -7.58 18.54 12.56
N TRP A 19 -8.32 19.39 11.85
CA TRP A 19 -8.57 19.28 10.42
C TRP A 19 -7.29 19.19 9.57
N TYR A 20 -6.20 19.87 9.93
CA TYR A 20 -4.95 19.77 9.17
C TYR A 20 -4.34 18.37 9.25
N PHE A 21 -4.39 17.75 10.43
CA PHE A 21 -3.99 16.36 10.60
C PHE A 21 -4.83 15.44 9.69
N VAL A 22 -6.15 15.60 9.64
CA VAL A 22 -7.03 14.78 8.79
C VAL A 22 -6.65 14.91 7.31
N TRP A 23 -6.41 16.14 6.83
CA TRP A 23 -5.96 16.36 5.45
C TRP A 23 -4.60 15.74 5.15
N PHE A 24 -3.61 15.92 6.02
CA PHE A 24 -2.30 15.33 5.82
C PHE A 24 -2.35 13.81 5.89
N PHE A 25 -3.10 13.25 6.83
CA PHE A 25 -3.28 11.82 6.98
C PHE A 25 -3.96 11.23 5.74
N ALA A 26 -5.05 11.83 5.26
CA ALA A 26 -5.73 11.40 4.04
C ALA A 26 -4.83 11.49 2.80
N LEU A 27 -4.08 12.59 2.64
CA LEU A 27 -3.14 12.76 1.52
C LEU A 27 -2.03 11.70 1.57
N LEU A 28 -1.44 11.45 2.75
CA LEU A 28 -0.40 10.45 2.91
C LEU A 28 -0.92 9.03 2.66
N LEU A 29 -2.12 8.70 3.13
CA LEU A 29 -2.75 7.41 2.82
C LEU A 29 -3.05 7.26 1.33
N PHE A 30 -3.54 8.32 0.68
CA PHE A 30 -3.75 8.32 -0.77
C PHE A 30 -2.44 8.06 -1.52
N LEU A 31 -1.37 8.78 -1.16
CA LEU A 31 -0.04 8.61 -1.75
C LEU A 31 0.52 7.20 -1.50
N ALA A 32 0.38 6.66 -0.28
CA ALA A 32 0.81 5.30 0.05
C ALA A 32 0.02 4.24 -0.73
N SER A 33 -1.23 4.54 -1.10
CA SER A 33 -2.11 3.61 -1.83
C SER A 33 -1.96 3.67 -3.35
N LEU A 34 -1.16 4.60 -3.90
CA LEU A 34 -1.06 4.78 -5.36
C LEU A 34 -0.61 3.52 -6.10
N GLU A 35 0.31 2.76 -5.52
CA GLU A 35 0.82 1.53 -6.11
C GLU A 35 -0.26 0.43 -6.19
N GLU A 36 -1.11 0.31 -5.17
CA GLU A 36 -2.25 -0.63 -5.19
C GLU A 36 -3.39 -0.11 -6.08
N LEU A 37 -3.63 1.20 -6.13
CA LEU A 37 -4.60 1.81 -7.04
C LEU A 37 -4.22 1.58 -8.50
N ASP A 38 -2.94 1.71 -8.84
CA ASP A 38 -2.44 1.43 -10.19
C ASP A 38 -2.74 -0.01 -10.60
N VAL A 39 -2.48 -0.96 -9.69
CA VAL A 39 -2.73 -2.38 -9.95
C VAL A 39 -4.21 -2.72 -10.02
N ILE A 40 -5.03 -2.19 -9.12
CA ILE A 40 -6.47 -2.48 -9.08
C ILE A 40 -7.18 -1.93 -10.32
N PHE A 41 -6.83 -0.72 -10.75
CA PHE A 41 -7.48 -0.03 -11.85
C PHE A 41 -6.72 -0.16 -13.17
N SER A 42 -5.59 -0.86 -13.19
CA SER A 42 -4.72 -1.01 -14.36
C SER A 42 -4.44 0.34 -15.02
N LEU A 43 -4.10 1.35 -14.22
CA LEU A 43 -4.03 2.73 -14.69
C LEU A 43 -2.81 2.94 -15.60
N TYR A 44 -1.69 2.27 -15.32
CA TYR A 44 -0.43 2.35 -16.08
C TYR A 44 -0.07 3.83 -16.37
N ILE A 45 -0.33 4.29 -17.60
CA ILE A 45 -0.06 5.66 -18.07
C ILE A 45 -1.03 6.69 -17.45
N LEU A 46 -2.23 6.28 -17.07
CA LEU A 46 -3.28 7.15 -16.51
C LEU A 46 -3.08 7.45 -15.02
N LEU A 47 -2.20 6.72 -14.31
CA LEU A 47 -1.95 6.97 -12.90
C LEU A 47 -1.35 8.37 -12.70
N ALA A 48 -0.32 8.71 -13.48
CA ALA A 48 0.35 10.01 -13.39
C ALA A 48 -0.61 11.21 -13.60
N PRO A 49 -1.40 11.30 -14.68
CA PRO A 49 -2.35 12.40 -14.85
C PRO A 49 -3.46 12.38 -13.81
N LEU A 50 -3.90 11.22 -13.32
CA LEU A 50 -4.91 11.14 -12.25
C LEU A 50 -4.34 11.68 -10.92
N VAL A 51 -3.13 11.27 -10.56
CA VAL A 51 -2.43 11.77 -9.38
C VAL A 51 -2.19 13.26 -9.51
N LEU A 52 -1.76 13.74 -10.67
CA LEU A 52 -1.56 15.16 -10.91
C LEU A 52 -2.88 15.93 -10.79
N ALA A 53 -3.97 15.41 -11.35
CA ALA A 53 -5.29 16.04 -11.27
C ALA A 53 -5.85 16.14 -9.84
N LEU A 54 -5.55 15.17 -8.96
CA LEU A 54 -6.06 15.14 -7.58
C LEU A 54 -5.09 15.76 -6.56
N ALA A 55 -3.81 15.38 -6.61
CA ALA A 55 -2.80 15.81 -5.66
C ALA A 55 -2.36 17.26 -5.92
N LEU A 56 -2.26 17.71 -7.18
CA LEU A 56 -1.79 19.06 -7.47
C LEU A 56 -2.71 20.14 -6.90
N PRO A 57 -4.04 20.12 -7.11
CA PRO A 57 -4.93 21.11 -6.51
C PRO A 57 -4.87 21.08 -4.98
N ALA A 58 -4.81 19.89 -4.38
CA ALA A 58 -4.68 19.75 -2.93
C ALA A 58 -3.38 20.40 -2.43
N ILE A 59 -2.24 20.12 -3.06
CA ILE A 59 -0.94 20.72 -2.73
C ILE A 59 -0.99 22.25 -2.90
N LEU A 60 -1.54 22.74 -4.01
CA LEU A 60 -1.65 24.18 -4.27
C LEU A 60 -2.53 24.88 -3.23
N LEU A 61 -3.67 24.28 -2.84
CA LEU A 61 -4.52 24.80 -1.77
C LEU A 61 -3.79 24.81 -0.42
N LEU A 62 -3.00 23.77 -0.12
CA LEU A 62 -2.21 23.71 1.10
C LEU A 62 -1.13 24.79 1.13
N LEU A 63 -0.40 24.98 0.02
CA LEU A 63 0.62 26.01 -0.12
C LEU A 63 0.04 27.41 -0.05
N PHE A 64 -1.11 27.66 -0.69
CA PHE A 64 -1.81 28.93 -0.61
C PHE A 64 -2.26 29.24 0.82
N ALA A 65 -2.85 28.25 1.51
CA ALA A 65 -3.26 28.40 2.90
C ALA A 65 -2.06 28.68 3.82
N LEU A 66 -0.94 27.99 3.61
CA LEU A 66 0.32 28.19 4.33
C LEU A 66 0.88 29.60 4.09
N GLY A 67 0.98 30.02 2.82
CA GLY A 67 1.47 31.35 2.46
C GLY A 67 0.62 32.47 3.04
N ARG A 68 -0.71 32.30 3.02
CA ARG A 68 -1.65 33.23 3.67
C ARG A 68 -1.43 33.28 5.18
N ASP A 69 -1.28 32.15 5.85
CA ASP A 69 -1.09 32.11 7.31
C ASP A 69 0.28 32.68 7.71
N ILE A 70 1.34 32.50 6.90
CA ILE A 70 2.64 33.17 7.06
C ILE A 70 2.51 34.68 6.90
N ALA A 71 1.86 35.16 5.82
CA ALA A 71 1.67 36.58 5.55
C ALA A 71 0.90 37.28 6.67
N LEU A 72 -0.10 36.60 7.23
CA LEU A 72 -0.90 37.07 8.37
C LEU A 72 -0.22 36.83 9.73
N ARG A 73 1.02 36.32 9.75
CA ARG A 73 1.82 36.02 10.95
C ARG A 73 1.06 35.15 11.98
N ARG A 74 0.26 34.20 11.50
CA ARG A 74 -0.57 33.31 12.32
C ARG A 74 0.22 32.12 12.84
N TRP A 75 1.25 32.39 13.64
CA TRP A 75 2.21 31.37 14.14
C TRP A 75 1.56 30.17 14.82
N ARG A 76 0.44 30.37 15.53
CA ARG A 76 -0.31 29.27 16.18
C ARG A 76 -0.90 28.27 15.17
N ARG A 77 -1.38 28.77 14.03
CA ARG A 77 -1.88 27.92 12.95
C ARG A 77 -0.72 27.17 12.31
N LEU A 78 0.38 27.85 12.01
CA LEU A 78 1.59 27.23 11.47
C LEU A 78 2.11 26.10 12.38
N ALA A 79 2.11 26.31 13.71
CA ALA A 79 2.43 25.26 14.66
C ALA A 79 1.47 24.06 14.55
N SER A 80 0.17 24.30 14.34
CA SER A 80 -0.82 23.24 14.14
C SER A 80 -0.62 22.48 12.82
N TRP A 81 -0.18 23.17 11.76
CA TRP A 81 0.19 22.56 10.47
C TRP A 81 1.36 21.60 10.64
N ILE A 82 2.46 22.08 11.23
CA ILE A 82 3.68 21.29 11.46
C ILE A 82 3.35 20.09 12.35
N LEU A 83 2.67 20.32 13.47
CA LEU A 83 2.30 19.26 14.40
C LEU A 83 1.36 18.24 13.73
N GLY A 84 0.36 18.70 12.98
CA GLY A 84 -0.55 17.83 12.24
C GLY A 84 0.16 16.95 11.21
N LEU A 85 1.10 17.51 10.45
CA LEU A 85 1.92 16.76 9.51
C LEU A 85 2.80 15.72 10.22
N LEU A 86 3.49 16.12 11.29
CA LEU A 86 4.36 15.20 12.06
C LEU A 86 3.57 14.03 12.65
N ILE A 87 2.39 14.30 13.24
CA ILE A 87 1.51 13.26 13.77
C ILE A 87 1.03 12.34 12.64
N ALA A 88 0.62 12.91 11.49
CA ALA A 88 0.16 12.12 10.34
C ALA A 88 1.26 11.21 9.77
N VAL A 89 2.47 11.74 9.55
CA VAL A 89 3.63 10.97 9.10
C VAL A 89 3.98 9.88 10.09
N GLY A 90 4.02 10.20 11.39
CA GLY A 90 4.31 9.23 12.45
C GLY A 90 3.30 8.09 12.48
N LEU A 91 2.00 8.41 12.40
CA LEU A 91 0.93 7.42 12.42
C LEU A 91 0.93 6.52 11.18
N VAL A 92 1.02 7.10 9.97
CA VAL A 92 1.10 6.31 8.72
C VAL A 92 2.35 5.42 8.74
N SER A 93 3.49 5.95 9.16
CA SER A 93 4.74 5.18 9.27
C SER A 93 4.63 4.04 10.28
N ALA A 94 3.94 4.26 11.41
CA ALA A 94 3.68 3.22 12.40
C ALA A 94 2.77 2.12 11.82
N LEU A 95 1.70 2.49 11.12
CA LEU A 95 0.79 1.54 10.46
C LEU A 95 1.53 0.65 9.45
N VAL A 96 2.34 1.26 8.57
CA VAL A 96 3.14 0.51 7.58
C VAL A 96 4.14 -0.42 8.26
N LYS A 97 4.84 0.03 9.31
CA LYS A 97 5.77 -0.81 10.08
C LYS A 97 5.10 -1.98 10.79
N LEU A 98 3.84 -1.80 11.21
CA LEU A 98 3.01 -2.86 11.79
C LEU A 98 2.42 -3.81 10.72
N GLY A 99 2.70 -3.57 9.44
CA GLY A 99 2.19 -4.36 8.32
C GLY A 99 0.80 -3.95 7.83
N PHE A 100 0.21 -2.89 8.38
CA PHE A 100 -1.08 -2.33 7.93
C PHE A 100 -0.87 -1.34 6.78
N ASP A 101 -0.52 -1.87 5.62
CA ASP A 101 -0.39 -1.10 4.39
C ASP A 101 -1.53 -1.40 3.40
N PRO A 102 -1.59 -0.68 2.26
CA PRO A 102 -2.65 -0.87 1.28
C PRO A 102 -2.71 -2.30 0.73
N THR A 103 -1.58 -3.00 0.63
CA THR A 103 -1.52 -4.42 0.22
C THR A 103 -2.25 -5.31 1.22
N TRP A 104 -1.97 -5.14 2.52
CA TRP A 104 -2.70 -5.85 3.57
C TRP A 104 -4.18 -5.52 3.55
N ALA A 105 -4.55 -4.25 3.38
CA ALA A 105 -5.95 -3.83 3.34
C ALA A 105 -6.69 -4.47 2.16
N ARG A 106 -6.08 -4.48 0.98
CA ARG A 106 -6.61 -5.18 -0.20
C ARG A 106 -6.80 -6.66 0.07
N PHE A 107 -5.78 -7.33 0.64
CA PHE A 107 -5.86 -8.74 1.01
C PHE A 107 -6.99 -9.00 2.00
N ALA A 108 -7.11 -8.20 3.06
CA ALA A 108 -8.15 -8.35 4.06
C ALA A 108 -9.56 -8.24 3.44
N LEU A 109 -9.76 -7.32 2.50
CA LEU A 109 -11.04 -7.13 1.80
C LEU A 109 -11.37 -8.26 0.82
N THR A 110 -10.38 -8.90 0.21
CA THR A 110 -10.59 -9.96 -0.80
C THR A 110 -10.31 -11.37 -0.29
N ARG A 111 -9.88 -11.52 0.97
CA ARG A 111 -9.47 -12.79 1.58
C ARG A 111 -10.47 -13.91 1.42
N GLU A 112 -11.75 -13.63 1.66
CA GLU A 112 -12.82 -14.63 1.57
C GLU A 112 -12.89 -15.28 0.19
N ARG A 113 -12.59 -14.53 -0.88
CA ARG A 113 -12.54 -15.07 -2.24
C ARG A 113 -11.39 -16.06 -2.39
N TYR A 114 -10.20 -15.73 -1.87
CA TYR A 114 -9.05 -16.63 -1.94
C TYR A 114 -9.25 -17.88 -1.11
N ASP A 115 -9.76 -17.73 0.11
CA ASP A 115 -10.04 -18.85 1.02
C ASP A 115 -11.04 -19.83 0.40
N ARG A 116 -12.07 -19.34 -0.31
CA ARG A 116 -13.00 -20.19 -1.06
C ARG A 116 -12.33 -20.98 -2.19
N VAL A 117 -11.43 -20.36 -2.95
CA VAL A 117 -10.70 -21.05 -4.02
C VAL A 117 -9.76 -22.10 -3.43
N VAL A 118 -9.04 -21.77 -2.36
CA VAL A 118 -8.14 -22.70 -1.66
C VAL A 118 -8.92 -23.89 -1.06
N ALA A 119 -10.10 -23.63 -0.49
CA ALA A 119 -10.95 -24.68 0.07
C ALA A 119 -11.48 -25.65 -0.99
N ALA A 120 -11.62 -25.20 -2.24
CA ALA A 120 -12.06 -26.02 -3.37
C ALA A 120 -10.93 -26.84 -4.01
N LEU A 121 -9.66 -26.60 -3.65
CA LEU A 121 -8.55 -27.40 -4.15
C LEU A 121 -8.64 -28.83 -3.59
N PRO A 122 -8.25 -29.86 -4.37
CA PRO A 122 -8.15 -31.22 -3.87
C PRO A 122 -7.36 -31.26 -2.57
N ARG A 123 -7.96 -31.86 -1.55
CA ARG A 123 -7.31 -32.09 -0.26
C ARG A 123 -6.90 -33.55 -0.22
N ASP A 124 -5.68 -33.80 -0.66
CA ASP A 124 -5.06 -35.10 -0.51
C ASP A 124 -4.27 -35.06 0.80
N ASP A 125 -4.49 -36.01 1.71
CA ASP A 125 -3.81 -36.05 3.03
C ASP A 125 -2.28 -36.16 2.92
N VAL A 126 -1.76 -36.38 1.72
CA VAL A 126 -0.34 -36.56 1.40
C VAL A 126 0.30 -35.28 0.85
N SER A 127 -0.47 -34.37 0.24
CA SER A 127 0.08 -33.23 -0.53
C SER A 127 -0.47 -31.89 -0.04
N PRO A 128 0.38 -31.03 0.56
CA PRO A 128 0.00 -29.67 0.90
C PRO A 128 -0.54 -28.89 -0.31
N ARG A 129 -1.56 -28.04 -0.11
CA ARG A 129 -2.14 -27.25 -1.19
C ARG A 129 -1.24 -26.09 -1.58
N PHE A 130 -1.21 -25.82 -2.87
CA PHE A 130 -0.48 -24.70 -3.47
C PHE A 130 -1.35 -24.01 -4.50
N LYS A 131 -1.39 -22.67 -4.47
CA LYS A 131 -2.06 -21.87 -5.49
C LYS A 131 -1.39 -20.53 -5.66
N ALA A 132 -1.13 -20.13 -6.90
CA ALA A 132 -0.78 -18.76 -7.22
C ALA A 132 -2.02 -18.03 -7.77
N PHE A 133 -2.25 -16.83 -7.29
CA PHE A 133 -3.26 -15.90 -7.76
C PHE A 133 -2.57 -14.73 -8.42
N ASP A 134 -3.16 -14.27 -9.52
CA ASP A 134 -2.80 -12.99 -10.10
C ASP A 134 -3.17 -11.87 -9.10
N TRP A 135 -2.15 -11.15 -8.63
CA TRP A 135 -2.33 -9.97 -7.78
C TRP A 135 -2.36 -8.69 -8.62
N GLY A 136 -2.10 -8.81 -9.92
CA GLY A 136 -2.00 -7.74 -10.89
C GLY A 136 -0.58 -7.17 -11.00
N ASP A 137 -0.40 -6.42 -12.07
CA ASP A 137 0.90 -5.86 -12.47
C ASP A 137 0.82 -4.34 -12.50
N SER A 138 1.94 -3.67 -12.22
CA SER A 138 2.10 -2.22 -12.37
C SER A 138 3.30 -1.89 -13.23
N GLY A 139 3.30 -0.73 -13.88
CA GLY A 139 4.41 -0.30 -14.73
C GLY A 139 3.95 0.51 -15.93
N GLY A 140 4.78 0.61 -16.96
CA GLY A 140 4.43 1.37 -18.17
C GLY A 140 5.64 1.72 -19.02
N ALA A 141 5.40 2.36 -20.16
CA ALA A 141 6.49 2.82 -21.03
C ALA A 141 7.41 3.79 -20.26
N GLY A 142 8.67 3.39 -20.07
CA GLY A 142 9.68 4.20 -19.37
C GLY A 142 9.76 4.00 -17.85
N VAL A 143 9.00 3.06 -17.27
CA VAL A 143 9.06 2.71 -15.85
C VAL A 143 9.22 1.20 -15.67
N THR A 144 9.83 0.79 -14.56
CA THR A 144 10.04 -0.62 -14.23
C THR A 144 8.71 -1.36 -14.10
N ASN A 145 8.55 -2.49 -14.80
CA ASN A 145 7.36 -3.31 -14.68
C ASN A 145 7.49 -4.24 -13.48
N LEU A 146 6.48 -4.23 -12.61
CA LEU A 146 6.39 -5.05 -11.42
C LEU A 146 5.26 -6.07 -11.59
N PHE A 147 5.62 -7.33 -11.47
CA PHE A 147 4.69 -8.45 -11.55
C PHE A 147 4.40 -8.99 -10.16
N ARG A 148 3.13 -9.02 -9.75
CA ARG A 148 2.78 -9.45 -8.39
C ARG A 148 1.90 -10.70 -8.41
N ARG A 149 2.26 -11.67 -7.58
CA ARG A 149 1.49 -12.89 -7.37
C ARG A 149 1.25 -13.11 -5.90
N LEU A 150 0.00 -13.38 -5.55
CA LEU A 150 -0.34 -13.86 -4.22
C LEU A 150 -0.25 -15.38 -4.23
N ILE A 151 0.64 -15.93 -3.43
CA ILE A 151 0.91 -17.36 -3.32
C ILE A 151 0.29 -17.86 -2.03
N TYR A 152 -0.54 -18.90 -2.13
CA TYR A 152 -0.91 -19.75 -1.01
C TYR A 152 -0.01 -20.98 -1.02
N ASP A 153 0.76 -21.20 0.04
CA ASP A 153 1.60 -22.39 0.21
C ASP A 153 1.39 -22.98 1.61
N GLU A 154 0.63 -24.08 1.68
CA GLU A 154 0.31 -24.76 2.94
C GLU A 154 1.55 -25.39 3.60
N SER A 155 2.58 -25.77 2.82
CA SER A 155 3.81 -26.31 3.42
C SER A 155 4.76 -25.24 3.95
N GLY A 156 4.59 -23.99 3.50
CA GLY A 156 5.46 -22.86 3.86
C GLY A 156 6.88 -22.93 3.28
N GLU A 157 7.15 -23.88 2.39
CA GLU A 157 8.49 -24.07 1.80
C GLU A 157 8.87 -22.95 0.83
N ILE A 158 7.90 -22.18 0.31
CA ILE A 158 8.17 -20.99 -0.51
C ILE A 158 9.07 -19.96 0.19
N VAL A 159 9.08 -19.92 1.52
CA VAL A 159 9.92 -19.00 2.32
C VAL A 159 11.38 -19.47 2.39
N LEU A 160 11.61 -20.77 2.18
CA LEU A 160 12.95 -21.34 2.24
C LEU A 160 13.74 -20.95 1.00
N GLU A 161 15.06 -20.89 1.16
CA GLU A 161 15.98 -20.75 0.02
C GLU A 161 15.77 -21.88 -0.97
N PRO A 162 15.98 -21.66 -2.28
CA PRO A 162 15.66 -22.64 -3.30
C PRO A 162 16.23 -24.03 -3.01
N ASP A 163 17.48 -24.12 -2.55
CA ASP A 163 18.21 -25.36 -2.22
C ASP A 163 17.69 -26.11 -0.99
N GLN A 164 16.96 -25.43 -0.10
CA GLN A 164 16.37 -26.01 1.12
C GLN A 164 14.97 -26.57 0.90
N ARG A 165 14.34 -26.28 -0.24
CA ARG A 165 13.01 -26.80 -0.59
C ARG A 165 13.08 -28.27 -0.98
N SER A 166 12.12 -29.05 -0.52
CA SER A 166 12.03 -30.48 -0.82
C SER A 166 11.84 -30.73 -2.32
N LEU A 167 12.31 -31.89 -2.79
CA LEU A 167 12.07 -32.33 -4.18
C LEU A 167 10.57 -32.46 -4.46
N ALA A 168 9.82 -33.00 -3.50
CA ALA A 168 8.37 -33.14 -3.61
C ALA A 168 7.65 -31.79 -3.84
N TRP A 169 8.09 -30.74 -3.14
CA TRP A 169 7.56 -29.39 -3.35
C TRP A 169 7.83 -28.88 -4.77
N ARG A 170 9.08 -29.04 -5.24
CA ARG A 170 9.49 -28.60 -6.58
C ARG A 170 8.75 -29.35 -7.68
N ASP A 171 8.64 -30.68 -7.57
CA ASP A 171 7.94 -31.53 -8.53
C ASP A 171 6.47 -31.15 -8.63
N ARG A 172 5.82 -30.87 -7.49
CA ARG A 172 4.44 -30.37 -7.45
C ARG A 172 4.29 -29.01 -8.12
N LEU A 173 5.21 -28.07 -7.90
CA LEU A 173 5.18 -26.78 -8.59
C LEU A 173 5.36 -26.96 -10.10
N LEU A 174 6.29 -27.81 -10.54
CA LEU A 174 6.52 -28.12 -11.95
C LEU A 174 5.33 -28.81 -12.61
N ALA A 175 4.53 -29.57 -11.85
CA ALA A 175 3.32 -30.21 -12.35
C ALA A 175 2.16 -29.23 -12.60
N SER A 176 2.18 -28.03 -12.01
CA SER A 176 1.10 -27.03 -12.12
C SER A 176 1.51 -25.79 -12.92
N GLU A 177 0.61 -25.23 -13.72
CA GLU A 177 0.89 -23.97 -14.45
C GLU A 177 1.17 -22.81 -13.50
N ASP A 178 0.46 -22.77 -12.37
CA ASP A 178 0.66 -21.78 -11.31
C ASP A 178 2.09 -21.86 -10.73
N GLY A 179 2.53 -23.07 -10.38
CA GLY A 179 3.87 -23.33 -9.83
C GLY A 179 4.98 -23.05 -10.84
N LYS A 180 4.82 -23.47 -12.10
CA LYS A 180 5.76 -23.10 -13.18
C LYS A 180 5.89 -21.59 -13.34
N GLY A 181 4.82 -20.83 -13.13
CA GLY A 181 4.86 -19.38 -13.21
C GLY A 181 5.63 -18.74 -12.05
N VAL A 182 5.49 -19.27 -10.82
CA VAL A 182 6.29 -18.86 -9.66
C VAL A 182 7.78 -19.15 -9.88
N LEU A 183 8.12 -20.36 -10.32
CA LEU A 183 9.51 -20.73 -10.61
C LEU A 183 10.13 -19.88 -11.72
N ARG A 184 9.37 -19.55 -12.77
CA ARG A 184 9.82 -18.64 -13.84
C ARG A 184 10.10 -17.23 -13.32
N GLN A 185 9.28 -16.74 -12.40
CA GLN A 185 9.46 -15.42 -11.79
C GLN A 185 10.69 -15.39 -10.90
N GLU A 186 10.94 -16.46 -10.13
CA GLU A 186 12.11 -16.60 -9.26
C GLU A 186 13.41 -16.72 -10.06
N ALA A 187 13.41 -17.52 -11.14
CA ALA A 187 14.57 -17.73 -12.00
C ALA A 187 15.09 -16.45 -12.69
N ARG A 188 14.28 -15.38 -12.70
CA ARG A 188 14.67 -14.06 -13.23
C ARG A 188 15.50 -13.23 -12.23
N GLY A 189 15.65 -13.69 -10.99
CA GLY A 189 16.65 -13.18 -10.04
C GLY A 189 16.31 -11.87 -9.33
N LEU A 190 15.20 -11.19 -9.65
CA LEU A 190 14.76 -9.96 -9.00
C LEU A 190 13.34 -10.11 -8.44
N SER A 191 13.14 -11.10 -7.58
CA SER A 191 11.88 -11.31 -6.86
C SER A 191 12.05 -11.11 -5.37
N THR A 192 11.15 -10.33 -4.76
CA THR A 192 10.99 -10.27 -3.31
C THR A 192 9.79 -11.09 -2.89
N LEU A 193 9.91 -11.80 -1.76
CA LEU A 193 8.81 -12.53 -1.14
C LEU A 193 8.48 -11.87 0.20
N ARG A 194 7.20 -11.61 0.42
CA ARG A 194 6.69 -11.01 1.65
C ARG A 194 5.56 -11.84 2.23
N HIS A 195 5.60 -12.14 3.52
CA HIS A 195 4.47 -12.74 4.22
C HIS A 195 3.32 -11.74 4.38
N VAL A 196 2.09 -12.18 4.08
CA VAL A 196 0.88 -11.34 4.20
C VAL A 196 0.05 -11.78 5.40
N SER A 197 -0.38 -13.05 5.42
CA SER A 197 -1.16 -13.63 6.52
C SER A 197 -1.28 -15.14 6.37
N GLY A 198 -1.18 -15.90 7.47
CA GLY A 198 -1.32 -17.37 7.42
C GLY A 198 -0.33 -17.99 6.43
N HIS A 199 -0.85 -18.74 5.45
CA HIS A 199 -0.09 -19.36 4.36
C HIS A 199 -0.02 -18.52 3.08
N PHE A 200 -0.42 -17.24 3.14
CA PHE A 200 -0.38 -16.32 2.01
C PHE A 200 0.89 -15.47 2.01
N TYR A 201 1.55 -15.44 0.86
CA TYR A 201 2.76 -14.71 0.57
C TYR A 201 2.56 -13.88 -0.69
N LEU A 202 3.10 -12.66 -0.72
CA LEU A 202 3.14 -11.84 -1.93
C LEU A 202 4.54 -11.94 -2.54
N MET A 203 4.60 -12.40 -3.78
CA MET A 203 5.81 -12.43 -4.59
C MET A 203 5.77 -11.26 -5.58
N THR A 204 6.75 -10.37 -5.50
CA THR A 204 6.89 -9.22 -6.41
C THR A 204 8.16 -9.40 -7.24
N GLY A 205 8.01 -9.50 -8.55
CA GLY A 205 9.11 -9.64 -9.51
C GLY A 205 9.30 -8.35 -10.31
N VAL A 206 10.55 -7.99 -10.55
CA VAL A 206 10.91 -6.84 -11.39
C VAL A 206 11.24 -7.31 -12.81
N TYR A 207 10.73 -6.62 -13.83
CA TYR A 207 11.13 -6.79 -15.22
C TYR A 207 11.76 -5.49 -15.71
N GLN A 208 13.02 -5.60 -16.13
CA GLN A 208 13.79 -4.53 -16.78
C GLN A 208 13.76 -4.73 -18.29
#